data_AF-A0A2V7JRJ6-F1
#
_entry.id   AF-A0A2V7JRJ6-F1
#
_cell.length_a   1.000
_cell.length_b   1.000
_cell.length_c   1.000
_cell.angle_alpha   90.00
_cell.angle_beta   90.00
_cell.angle_gamma   90.00
#
_symmetry.space_group_name_H-M   'P 1'
#
loop_
_entity.id
_entity.type
_entity.pdbx_description
1 polymer ?
#
loop_
_entity_poly.entity_id
_entity_poly.type
_entity_poly.pdbx_seq_one_letter_code
_entity_poly.pdbx_strand_id
1 'polypeptide(L)'
;MRLPFAALLLFAPAAGTAQSSAERMTNDSYTRSHDYDLVHQRIEVRNFDWDSTSFDGRVTTTLLALRPGLDSVVLDAGKGLAVARVVDARGAALRSAPHGDTLVVYPARALAFRDTLRFTIEYHARIDNGRGLTFIKPDGQEHRPQQIW
;
A
#
# COMPACT_ATOMS: atom_id res chain seq x y z
N MET A 1 0.76 7.11 -69.74
CA MET A 1 1.16 6.38 -68.52
C MET A 1 1.60 7.37 -67.46
N ARG A 2 0.79 7.63 -66.43
CA ARG A 2 1.19 8.35 -65.22
C ARG A 2 0.46 7.68 -64.05
N LEU A 3 1.16 6.86 -63.28
CA LEU A 3 0.64 6.30 -62.03
C LEU A 3 0.74 7.36 -60.93
N PRO A 4 -0.31 7.62 -60.13
CA PRO A 4 -0.18 8.43 -58.93
C PRO A 4 0.37 7.58 -57.78
N PHE A 5 1.42 8.09 -57.14
CA PHE A 5 2.03 7.57 -55.91
C PHE A 5 1.05 7.78 -54.75
N ALA A 6 0.50 6.70 -54.19
CA ALA A 6 -0.28 6.76 -52.96
C ALA A 6 0.67 6.64 -51.75
N ALA A 7 0.80 7.72 -50.98
CA ALA A 7 1.55 7.72 -49.73
C ALA A 7 0.69 7.12 -48.61
N LEU A 8 1.09 5.94 -48.12
CA LEU A 8 0.48 5.31 -46.94
C LEU A 8 1.05 5.96 -45.68
N LEU A 9 0.27 6.80 -45.00
CA LEU A 9 0.59 7.32 -43.67
C LEU A 9 0.32 6.22 -42.63
N LEU A 10 1.39 5.60 -42.14
CA LEU A 10 1.36 4.70 -40.98
C LEU A 10 1.12 5.53 -39.71
N PHE A 11 -0.10 5.47 -39.18
CA PHE A 11 -0.38 5.93 -37.81
C PHE A 11 0.21 4.93 -36.82
N ALA A 12 1.35 5.27 -36.21
CA ALA A 12 1.83 4.58 -35.02
C ALA A 12 0.94 4.98 -33.83
N PRO A 13 0.36 4.04 -33.07
CA PRO A 13 -0.34 4.38 -31.85
C PRO A 13 0.69 4.93 -30.86
N ALA A 14 0.51 6.20 -30.47
CA ALA A 14 1.22 6.76 -29.33
C ALA A 14 0.83 5.95 -28.10
N ALA A 15 1.72 5.07 -27.65
CA ALA A 15 1.61 4.44 -26.34
C ALA A 15 1.74 5.57 -25.32
N GLY A 16 0.61 6.15 -24.91
CA GLY A 16 0.56 7.11 -23.82
C GLY A 16 1.19 6.44 -22.61
N THR A 17 2.27 7.01 -22.09
CA THR A 17 2.90 6.56 -20.86
C THR A 17 1.83 6.64 -19.76
N ALA A 18 1.38 5.49 -19.29
CA ALA A 18 0.44 5.43 -18.18
C ALA A 18 1.11 6.10 -16.98
N GLN A 19 0.60 7.25 -16.53
CA GLN A 19 1.07 7.88 -15.29
C GLN A 19 0.98 6.86 -14.15
N SER A 20 1.92 6.89 -13.22
CA SER A 20 1.91 6.06 -12.02
C SER A 20 0.78 6.50 -11.07
N SER A 21 0.33 5.61 -10.18
CA SER A 21 -0.69 6.00 -9.18
C SER A 21 -0.18 7.07 -8.22
N ALA A 22 1.13 7.12 -7.95
CA ALA A 22 1.76 8.20 -7.18
C ALA A 22 1.59 9.58 -7.84
N GLU A 23 1.78 9.69 -9.17
CA GLU A 23 1.59 10.95 -9.92
C GLU A 23 0.13 11.38 -10.01
N ARG A 24 -0.82 10.44 -9.88
CA ARG A 24 -2.26 10.77 -9.82
C ARG A 24 -2.65 11.37 -8.48
N MET A 25 -2.01 10.97 -7.38
CA MET A 25 -2.29 11.53 -6.05
C MET A 25 -1.97 13.02 -5.96
N THR A 26 -0.90 13.48 -6.64
CA THR A 26 -0.48 14.88 -6.62
C THR A 26 -1.43 15.83 -7.34
N ASN A 27 -2.43 15.33 -8.09
CA ASN A 27 -3.37 16.14 -8.87
C ASN A 27 -4.71 16.46 -8.16
N ASP A 28 -4.79 16.22 -6.85
CA ASP A 28 -5.75 16.80 -5.90
C ASP A 28 -7.27 16.72 -6.21
N SER A 29 -7.72 15.75 -7.00
CA SER A 29 -9.11 15.30 -6.97
C SER A 29 -9.19 14.04 -6.09
N TYR A 30 -9.62 14.20 -4.84
CA TYR A 30 -9.82 13.14 -3.83
C TYR A 30 -10.94 12.14 -4.21
N THR A 31 -11.02 11.67 -5.44
CA THR A 31 -11.63 10.39 -5.74
C THR A 31 -10.62 9.33 -5.35
N ARG A 32 -10.88 8.56 -4.28
CA ARG A 32 -10.06 7.37 -3.98
C ARG A 32 -9.89 6.59 -5.27
N SER A 33 -8.66 6.43 -5.70
CA SER A 33 -8.36 5.71 -6.93
C SER A 33 -8.94 4.30 -6.85
N HIS A 34 -9.84 3.95 -7.77
CA HIS A 34 -10.38 2.59 -7.92
C HIS A 34 -9.50 1.77 -8.87
N ASP A 35 -8.18 1.96 -8.79
CA ASP A 35 -7.19 1.26 -9.61
C ASP A 35 -7.07 -0.23 -9.23
N TYR A 36 -7.54 -0.61 -8.03
CA TYR A 36 -7.58 -1.98 -7.53
C TYR A 36 -8.67 -2.18 -6.49
N ASP A 37 -9.07 -3.45 -6.29
CA ASP A 37 -9.91 -3.89 -5.18
C ASP A 37 -9.08 -4.58 -4.10
N LEU A 38 -9.34 -4.25 -2.83
CA LEU A 38 -8.85 -5.04 -1.70
C LEU A 38 -9.66 -6.33 -1.59
N VAL A 39 -9.02 -7.48 -1.78
CA VAL A 39 -9.68 -8.80 -1.75
C VAL A 39 -9.61 -9.41 -0.35
N HIS A 40 -8.45 -9.33 0.28
CA HIS A 40 -8.23 -9.89 1.62
C HIS A 40 -7.13 -9.14 2.35
N GLN A 41 -7.29 -9.01 3.66
CA GLN A 41 -6.25 -8.50 4.54
C GLN A 41 -6.18 -9.35 5.81
N ARG A 42 -4.95 -9.74 6.17
CA ARG A 42 -4.63 -10.40 7.43
C ARG A 42 -3.72 -9.48 8.23
N ILE A 43 -4.19 -9.09 9.41
CA ILE A 43 -3.47 -8.23 10.34
C ILE A 43 -3.03 -9.09 11.52
N GLU A 44 -1.75 -9.05 11.82
CA GLU A 44 -1.15 -9.76 12.94
C GLU A 44 -0.34 -8.78 13.76
N VAL A 45 -0.57 -8.78 15.07
CA VAL A 45 0.08 -7.89 16.02
C VAL A 45 0.63 -8.71 17.18
N ARG A 46 1.82 -8.36 17.65
CA ARG A 46 2.54 -9.08 18.69
C ARG A 46 3.48 -8.16 19.45
N ASN A 47 4.10 -8.69 20.50
CA ASN A 47 5.13 -8.00 21.28
C ASN A 47 4.66 -6.63 21.78
N PHE A 48 3.46 -6.59 22.37
CA PHE A 48 2.92 -5.37 22.95
C PHE A 48 3.75 -4.95 24.17
N ASP A 49 4.07 -3.66 24.22
CA ASP A 49 4.78 -3.02 25.32
C ASP A 49 3.97 -1.82 25.82
N TRP A 50 3.49 -1.89 27.06
CA TRP A 50 2.69 -0.84 27.69
C TRP A 50 3.51 0.34 28.18
N ASP A 51 4.82 0.19 28.36
CA ASP A 51 5.69 1.27 28.82
C ASP A 51 6.07 2.20 27.68
N SER A 52 6.32 1.66 26.49
CA SER A 52 6.57 2.43 25.27
C SER A 52 5.33 2.65 24.39
N THR A 53 4.19 2.06 24.76
CA THR A 53 2.93 2.04 24.00
C THR A 53 3.14 1.60 22.55
N SER A 54 3.83 0.47 22.38
CA SER A 54 4.27 -0.02 21.07
C SER A 54 3.98 -1.50 20.84
N PHE A 55 4.03 -1.93 19.58
CA PHE A 55 3.91 -3.33 19.18
C PHE A 55 4.55 -3.57 17.81
N ASP A 56 4.80 -4.84 17.48
CA ASP A 56 5.20 -5.24 16.14
C ASP A 56 4.00 -5.73 15.33
N GLY A 57 3.85 -5.20 14.12
CA GLY A 57 2.77 -5.53 13.22
C GLY A 57 3.24 -6.21 11.94
N ARG A 58 2.41 -7.11 11.43
CA ARG A 58 2.54 -7.70 10.10
C ARG A 58 1.18 -7.68 9.40
N VAL A 59 1.10 -7.00 8.27
CA VAL A 59 -0.11 -6.91 7.43
C VAL A 59 0.15 -7.62 6.12
N THR A 60 -0.62 -8.65 5.82
CA THR A 60 -0.63 -9.30 4.51
C THR A 60 -1.85 -8.84 3.73
N THR A 61 -1.62 -8.21 2.60
CA THR A 61 -2.67 -7.65 1.73
C THR A 61 -2.71 -8.42 0.43
N THR A 62 -3.92 -8.80 0.00
CA THR A 62 -4.22 -9.35 -1.32
C THR A 62 -5.18 -8.40 -2.03
N LEU A 63 -4.82 -7.99 -3.25
CA LEU A 63 -5.62 -7.08 -4.07
C LEU A 63 -5.74 -7.58 -5.51
N LEU A 64 -6.77 -7.10 -6.20
CA LEU A 64 -7.06 -7.36 -7.61
C LEU A 64 -6.89 -6.06 -8.40
N ALA A 65 -6.01 -6.03 -9.40
CA ALA A 65 -5.84 -4.86 -10.25
C ALA A 65 -7.08 -4.63 -11.14
N LEU A 66 -7.63 -3.42 -11.13
CA LEU A 66 -8.78 -3.01 -11.95
C LEU A 66 -8.38 -2.16 -13.16
N ARG A 67 -7.08 -1.98 -13.37
CA ARG A 67 -6.53 -1.35 -14.57
C ARG A 67 -5.30 -2.09 -15.08
N PRO A 68 -5.05 -2.08 -16.40
CA PRO A 68 -3.78 -2.52 -16.94
C PRO A 68 -2.66 -1.54 -16.57
N GLY A 69 -1.47 -2.07 -16.33
CA GLY A 69 -0.27 -1.29 -16.05
C GLY A 69 -0.22 -0.71 -14.64
N LEU A 70 -0.92 -1.30 -13.67
CA LEU A 70 -0.84 -0.85 -12.27
C LEU A 70 0.57 -1.12 -11.72
N ASP A 71 1.31 -0.05 -11.46
CA ASP A 71 2.74 -0.09 -11.11
C ASP A 71 3.02 0.31 -9.66
N SER A 72 2.00 0.73 -8.92
CA SER A 72 2.10 1.22 -7.56
C SER A 72 0.77 1.05 -6.83
N VAL A 73 0.87 0.79 -5.53
CA VAL A 73 -0.24 0.65 -4.60
C VAL A 73 0.00 1.63 -3.48
N VAL A 74 -0.99 2.46 -3.18
CA VAL A 74 -0.88 3.51 -2.17
C VAL A 74 -1.70 3.11 -0.97
N LEU A 75 -1.08 3.10 0.19
CA LEU A 75 -1.70 2.69 1.45
C LEU A 75 -1.63 3.83 2.44
N ASP A 76 -2.67 4.00 3.24
CA ASP A 76 -2.60 4.86 4.42
C ASP A 76 -1.60 4.25 5.42
N ALA A 77 -0.65 5.06 5.89
CA ALA A 77 0.38 4.67 6.82
C ALA A 77 0.68 5.85 7.76
N GLY A 78 -0.01 5.88 8.90
CA GLY A 78 0.15 6.95 9.88
C GLY A 78 1.60 7.04 10.40
N LYS A 79 1.99 8.25 10.83
CA LYS A 79 3.37 8.58 11.28
C LYS A 79 3.94 7.70 12.39
N GLY A 80 3.08 7.03 13.16
CA GLY A 80 3.49 6.10 14.21
C GLY A 80 3.95 4.73 13.70
N LEU A 81 3.85 4.45 12.39
CA LEU A 81 4.20 3.17 11.80
C LEU A 81 5.59 3.24 11.14
N ALA A 82 6.58 2.63 11.77
CA ALA A 82 7.91 2.45 11.21
C ALA A 82 7.96 1.16 10.37
N VAL A 83 7.84 1.29 9.05
CA VAL A 83 7.92 0.16 8.12
C VAL A 83 9.33 -0.41 8.08
N ALA A 84 9.49 -1.67 8.46
CA ALA A 84 10.77 -2.37 8.47
C ALA A 84 11.02 -3.13 7.15
N ARG A 85 9.97 -3.75 6.60
CA ARG A 85 10.12 -4.62 5.43
C ARG A 85 8.83 -4.72 4.63
N VAL A 86 8.95 -4.73 3.31
CA VAL A 86 7.85 -5.04 2.38
C VAL A 86 8.29 -6.16 1.45
N VAL A 87 7.52 -7.25 1.38
CA VAL A 87 7.83 -8.40 0.54
C VAL A 87 6.63 -8.92 -0.24
N ASP A 88 6.87 -9.55 -1.38
CA ASP A 88 5.85 -10.27 -2.13
C ASP A 88 5.45 -11.61 -1.46
N ALA A 89 4.52 -12.33 -2.08
CA ALA A 89 4.06 -13.64 -1.60
C ALA A 89 5.16 -14.73 -1.54
N ARG A 90 6.29 -14.53 -2.23
CA ARG A 90 7.45 -15.44 -2.24
C ARG A 90 8.53 -15.00 -1.24
N GLY A 91 8.32 -13.88 -0.55
CA GLY A 91 9.29 -13.29 0.39
C GLY A 91 10.34 -12.42 -0.27
N ALA A 92 10.23 -12.12 -1.58
CA ALA A 92 11.15 -11.22 -2.25
C ALA A 92 10.86 -9.76 -1.88
N ALA A 93 11.91 -8.97 -1.63
CA ALA A 93 11.76 -7.56 -1.28
C ALA A 93 11.08 -6.78 -2.40
N LEU A 94 10.06 -5.99 -2.03
CA LEU A 94 9.42 -5.03 -2.90
C LEU A 94 9.95 -3.63 -2.58
N ARG A 95 10.08 -2.80 -3.61
CA ARG A 95 10.39 -1.38 -3.40
C ARG A 95 9.18 -0.73 -2.73
N SER A 96 9.45 0.12 -1.75
CA SER A 96 8.44 0.96 -1.11
C SER A 96 9.01 2.32 -0.73
N ALA A 97 8.14 3.34 -0.67
CA ALA A 97 8.52 4.68 -0.28
C ALA A 97 7.43 5.33 0.58
N PRO A 98 7.78 5.98 1.71
CA PRO A 98 6.84 6.81 2.43
C PRO A 98 6.54 8.10 1.65
N HIS A 99 5.30 8.56 1.70
CA HIS A 99 4.90 9.86 1.16
C HIS A 99 3.86 10.51 2.08
N GLY A 100 4.31 11.41 2.96
CA GLY A 100 3.44 11.98 3.99
C GLY A 100 2.94 10.88 4.94
N ASP A 101 1.62 10.78 5.10
CA ASP A 101 0.96 9.74 5.91
C ASP A 101 0.56 8.51 5.07
N THR A 102 1.29 8.25 3.98
CA THR A 102 1.07 7.11 3.09
C THR A 102 2.33 6.30 2.85
N LEU A 103 2.15 5.03 2.50
CA LEU A 103 3.17 4.14 1.99
C LEU A 103 2.83 3.76 0.55
N VAL A 104 3.76 4.03 -0.37
CA VAL A 104 3.67 3.55 -1.75
C VAL A 104 4.44 2.23 -1.85
N VAL A 105 3.78 1.17 -2.29
CA VAL A 105 4.37 -0.14 -2.57
C VAL A 105 4.41 -0.36 -4.08
N TYR A 106 5.57 -0.73 -4.61
CA TYR A 106 5.76 -0.98 -6.04
C TYR A 106 5.84 -2.50 -6.27
N PRO A 107 4.89 -3.09 -7.03
CA PRO A 107 5.00 -4.47 -7.47
C PRO A 107 6.29 -4.70 -8.26
N ALA A 108 6.83 -5.93 -8.23
CA ALA A 108 8.06 -6.27 -8.95
C ALA A 108 7.97 -6.04 -10.48
N ARG A 109 6.74 -6.00 -11.01
CA ARG A 109 6.40 -5.63 -12.39
C ARG A 109 5.02 -4.99 -12.40
N ALA A 110 4.74 -4.14 -13.38
CA ALA A 110 3.39 -3.62 -13.58
C ALA A 110 2.38 -4.77 -13.76
N LEU A 111 1.22 -4.64 -13.11
CA LEU A 111 0.18 -5.66 -13.12
C LEU A 111 -0.73 -5.51 -14.33
N ALA A 112 -1.16 -6.63 -14.91
CA ALA A 112 -2.21 -6.64 -15.90
C ALA A 112 -3.60 -6.46 -15.25
N PHE A 113 -4.61 -6.17 -16.07
CA PHE A 113 -5.99 -6.12 -15.60
C PHE A 113 -6.40 -7.47 -15.01
N ARG A 114 -6.96 -7.45 -13.79
CA ARG A 114 -7.38 -8.61 -12.99
C ARG A 114 -6.23 -9.52 -12.51
N ASP A 115 -4.98 -9.06 -12.59
CA ASP A 115 -3.90 -9.70 -11.85
C ASP A 115 -4.13 -9.55 -10.35
N THR A 116 -3.75 -10.58 -9.60
CA THR A 116 -3.74 -10.54 -8.14
C THR A 116 -2.34 -10.22 -7.64
N LEU A 117 -2.22 -9.25 -6.75
CA LEU A 117 -1.00 -8.99 -5.99
C LEU A 117 -1.22 -9.37 -4.53
N ARG A 118 -0.28 -10.14 -3.98
CA ARG A 118 -0.20 -10.39 -2.54
C ARG A 118 1.17 -9.97 -2.02
N PHE A 119 1.18 -9.17 -0.98
CA PHE A 119 2.39 -8.68 -0.34
C PHE A 119 2.19 -8.56 1.18
N THR A 120 3.31 -8.51 1.90
CA THR A 120 3.36 -8.40 3.35
C THR A 120 4.19 -7.20 3.76
N ILE A 121 3.66 -6.39 4.69
CA ILE A 121 4.35 -5.29 5.33
C ILE A 121 4.61 -5.68 6.78
N GLU A 122 5.87 -5.59 7.21
CA GLU A 122 6.27 -5.67 8.62
C GLU A 122 6.64 -4.28 9.11
N TYR A 123 6.14 -3.92 10.28
CA TYR A 123 6.35 -2.61 10.86
C TYR A 123 6.43 -2.69 12.38
N HIS A 124 7.09 -1.69 12.97
CA HIS A 124 6.99 -1.39 14.39
C HIS A 124 6.07 -0.19 14.56
N ALA A 125 5.11 -0.28 15.48
CA ALA A 125 4.16 0.79 15.76
C ALA A 125 4.39 1.38 17.13
N ARG A 126 4.38 2.72 17.21
CA ARG A 126 4.27 3.47 18.46
C ARG A 126 2.97 4.26 18.45
N ILE A 127 2.19 4.11 19.51
CA ILE A 127 0.82 4.60 19.58
C ILE A 127 0.72 5.76 20.57
N ASP A 128 0.13 6.85 20.08
CA ASP A 128 -0.45 7.89 20.92
C ASP A 128 -1.85 7.42 21.34
N ASN A 129 -2.06 7.17 22.64
CA ASN A 129 -3.37 6.76 23.16
C ASN A 129 -4.47 7.74 22.71
N GLY A 130 -5.63 7.19 22.32
CA GLY A 130 -6.76 7.97 21.80
C GLY A 130 -6.68 8.30 20.29
N ARG A 131 -5.66 7.81 19.57
CA ARG A 131 -5.54 7.95 18.10
C ARG A 131 -5.46 6.61 17.39
N GLY A 132 -6.50 5.80 17.57
CA GLY A 132 -6.61 4.44 17.03
C GLY A 132 -6.62 3.44 18.19
N LEU A 133 -5.48 2.81 18.45
CA LEU A 133 -5.32 1.90 19.59
C LEU A 133 -5.07 2.68 20.88
N THR A 134 -5.45 2.10 22.01
CA THR A 134 -5.22 2.64 23.35
C THR A 134 -4.66 1.56 24.27
N PHE A 135 -3.48 1.82 24.82
CA PHE A 135 -2.84 1.02 25.85
C PHE A 135 -3.34 1.46 27.23
N ILE A 136 -4.00 0.57 27.95
CA ILE A 136 -4.55 0.82 29.28
C ILE A 136 -3.72 0.06 30.31
N LYS A 137 -3.13 0.80 31.27
CA LYS A 137 -2.37 0.22 32.38
C LYS A 137 -3.31 -0.15 33.55
N PRO A 138 -2.87 -1.01 34.47
CA PRO A 138 -3.54 -1.23 35.75
C PRO A 138 -3.40 0.02 36.62
N ASP A 139 -4.49 0.76 36.82
CA ASP A 139 -4.49 2.03 37.59
C ASP A 139 -4.49 1.78 39.12
N GLY A 140 -3.55 1.00 39.63
CA GLY A 140 -3.42 0.69 41.06
C GLY A 140 -4.51 -0.24 41.63
N GLN A 141 -5.40 -0.78 40.79
CA GLN A 141 -6.34 -1.83 41.19
C GLN A 141 -5.71 -3.20 41.03
N GLU A 142 -5.69 -3.95 42.13
CA GLU A 142 -5.00 -5.25 42.30
C GLU A 142 -5.35 -6.31 41.23
N HIS A 143 -6.50 -6.19 40.57
CA HIS A 143 -7.01 -7.19 39.63
C HIS A 143 -7.27 -6.70 38.20
N ARG A 144 -6.90 -5.46 37.85
CA ARG A 144 -7.13 -4.97 36.49
C ARG A 144 -6.01 -5.43 35.56
N PRO A 145 -6.28 -6.22 34.51
CA PRO A 145 -5.24 -6.62 33.56
C PRO A 145 -4.85 -5.44 32.66
N GLN A 146 -3.68 -5.55 32.04
CA GLN A 146 -3.32 -4.73 30.88
C GLN A 146 -4.32 -4.97 29.74
N GLN A 147 -4.74 -3.89 29.07
CA GLN A 147 -5.74 -3.94 28.01
C GLN A 147 -5.30 -3.11 26.81
N ILE A 148 -5.71 -3.57 25.63
CA ILE A 148 -5.68 -2.82 24.38
C ILE A 148 -7.15 -2.59 23.97
N TRP A 149 -7.48 -1.35 23.64
CA TRP A 149 -8.79 -0.96 23.09
C TRP A 149 -8.61 -0.30 21.73
#